data_AF-A0A920M6I2-F1
#
_entry.id   AF-A0A920M6I2-F1
#
_cell.length_a   1.000
_cell.length_b   1.000
_cell.length_c   1.000
_cell.angle_alpha   90.00
_cell.angle_beta   90.00
_cell.angle_gamma   90.00
#
_symmetry.space_group_name_H-M   'P 1'
#
loop_
_entity.id
_entity.type
_entity.pdbx_description
1 polymer ?
#
loop_
_entity_poly.entity_id
_entity_poly.type
_entity_poly.pdbx_seq_one_letter_code
_entity_poly.pdbx_strand_id
1 'polypeptide(L)' 'MDQLNYINKPLFGHGSVGHVSEVLREMGISKPLICTDPGLTDIGCSIKLEI' A
#
# COMPACT_ATOMS: atom_id res chain seq x y z
N MET A 1 24.80 12.00 -12.65
CA MET A 1 24.40 10.59 -12.41
C MET A 1 23.15 10.67 -11.60
N ASP A 2 22.00 10.49 -12.24
CA ASP A 2 20.72 10.63 -11.54
C ASP A 2 20.44 9.31 -10.82
N GLN A 3 20.57 9.34 -9.49
CA GLN A 3 20.36 8.17 -8.66
C GLN A 3 18.86 8.04 -8.38
N LEU A 4 18.24 7.03 -9.00
CA LEU A 4 16.84 6.71 -8.73
C LEU A 4 16.75 6.01 -7.36
N ASN A 5 16.47 6.78 -6.31
CA ASN A 5 16.16 6.22 -4.99
C ASN A 5 14.78 5.56 -5.05
N TYR A 6 14.74 4.26 -5.31
CA TYR A 6 13.52 3.48 -5.14
C TYR A 6 13.20 3.40 -3.64
N ILE A 7 12.15 4.10 -3.20
CA ILE A 7 11.51 3.90 -1.89
C ILE A 7 10.62 2.66 -1.98
N ASN A 8 11.16 1.52 -2.41
CA ASN A 8 10.39 0.28 -2.51
C ASN A 8 10.87 -0.68 -1.40
N LYS A 9 9.99 -0.93 -0.43
CA LYS A 9 10.11 -2.01 0.56
C LYS A 9 9.12 -3.10 0.16
N PRO A 10 9.43 -3.95 -0.85
CA PRO A 10 8.50 -4.98 -1.27
C PRO A 10 8.31 -6.00 -0.15
N LEU A 11 7.06 -6.29 0.18
CA LEU A 11 6.68 -7.28 1.20
C LEU A 11 5.99 -8.44 0.51
N PHE A 12 6.53 -9.65 0.69
CA PHE A 12 6.04 -10.87 0.06
C PHE A 12 5.40 -11.80 1.09
N GLY A 13 4.41 -12.58 0.65
CA GLY A 13 3.73 -13.57 1.47
C GLY A 13 2.21 -13.42 1.48
N HIS A 14 1.52 -14.45 1.99
CA HIS A 14 0.09 -14.34 2.23
C HIS A 14 -0.16 -13.38 3.39
N GLY A 15 -1.10 -12.45 3.22
CA GLY A 15 -1.44 -11.46 4.24
C GLY A 15 -0.55 -10.20 4.27
N SER A 16 0.49 -10.11 3.44
CA SER A 16 1.40 -8.94 3.41
C SER A 16 0.72 -7.60 3.12
N VAL A 17 -0.48 -7.62 2.54
CA VAL A 17 -1.33 -6.42 2.36
C VAL A 17 -1.64 -5.71 3.69
N GLY A 18 -1.73 -6.45 4.80
CA GLY A 18 -1.96 -5.88 6.12
C GLY A 18 -0.78 -5.05 6.66
N HIS A 19 0.40 -5.17 6.07
CA HIS A 19 1.58 -4.39 6.49
C HIS A 19 1.60 -2.99 5.87
N VAL A 20 0.71 -2.69 4.92
CA VAL A 20 0.64 -1.37 4.25
C VAL A 20 0.47 -0.25 5.27
N SER A 21 -0.39 -0.43 6.27
CA SER A 21 -0.69 0.58 7.31
C SER A 21 0.52 0.86 8.21
N GLU A 22 1.32 -0.16 8.52
CA GLU A 22 2.57 -0.01 9.27
C GLU A 22 3.59 0.78 8.45
N VAL A 23 3.80 0.42 7.18
CA VAL A 23 4.73 1.10 6.28
C VAL A 23 4.34 2.57 6.09
N LEU A 24 3.05 2.87 5.87
CA LEU A 24 2.58 4.24 5.74
C LEU A 24 2.83 5.06 7.02
N ARG A 25 2.66 4.44 8.18
CA ARG A 25 2.95 5.06 9.49
C ARG A 25 4.45 5.32 9.68
N GLU A 26 5.31 4.37 9.35
CA GLU A 26 6.79 4.53 9.37
C GLU A 26 7.23 5.71 8.47
N MET A 27 6.53 5.91 7.35
CA MET A 27 6.78 7.00 6.40
C MET A 27 6.12 8.33 6.79
N GLY A 28 5.37 8.38 7.90
CA GLY A 28 4.66 9.58 8.35
C GLY A 28 3.44 9.98 7.49
N ILE A 29 2.89 9.05 6.71
CA ILE A 29 1.73 9.28 5.83
C ILE A 29 0.45 8.95 6.58
N SER A 30 -0.43 9.93 6.76
CA SER A 30 -1.66 9.78 7.55
C SER A 30 -2.96 9.68 6.74
N LYS A 31 -2.92 10.02 5.44
CA LYS A 31 -4.10 10.05 4.55
C LYS A 31 -3.70 9.70 3.11
N PRO A 32 -3.37 8.43 2.82
CA PRO A 32 -3.02 8.05 1.45
C PRO A 32 -4.25 8.12 0.54
N LEU A 33 -4.02 8.44 -0.73
CA LEU A 33 -4.99 8.24 -1.79
C LEU A 33 -4.78 6.85 -2.38
N ILE A 34 -5.77 5.96 -2.26
CA ILE A 34 -5.75 4.64 -2.89
C ILE A 34 -6.30 4.78 -4.31
N CYS A 35 -5.48 4.50 -5.30
CA CYS A 35 -5.90 4.44 -6.70
C CYS A 35 -6.11 2.97 -7.09
N THR A 36 -7.34 2.60 -7.44
CA THR A 36 -7.71 1.24 -7.84
C THR A 36 -8.84 1.30 -8.88
N ASP A 37 -9.09 0.20 -9.58
CA ASP A 37 -10.21 0.10 -10.51
C ASP A 37 -11.51 -0.34 -9.81
N PRO A 38 -12.68 -0.06 -10.42
CA PRO A 38 -13.96 -0.45 -9.84
C PRO A 38 -14.08 -1.96 -9.59
N GLY A 39 -13.52 -2.81 -10.45
CA GLY A 39 -13.61 -4.26 -10.30
C GLY A 39 -12.95 -4.76 -9.01
N LEU A 40 -11.80 -4.20 -8.64
CA LEU A 40 -11.13 -4.49 -7.37
C LEU A 40 -11.88 -3.95 -6.16
N THR A 41 -12.55 -2.80 -6.30
CA THR A 41 -13.43 -2.27 -5.25
C THR A 41 -14.66 -3.15 -5.06
N ASP A 42 -15.30 -3.58 -6.13
CA ASP A 42 -16.54 -4.36 -6.12
C ASP A 42 -16.36 -5.74 -5.47
N ILE A 43 -15.16 -6.33 -5.58
CA ILE A 43 -14.80 -7.59 -4.91
C ILE A 43 -14.27 -7.39 -3.48
N GLY A 44 -14.24 -6.16 -2.97
CA GLY A 44 -13.81 -5.84 -1.60
C GLY A 44 -12.30 -5.85 -1.39
N CYS A 45 -11.48 -5.88 -2.45
CA CYS A 45 -10.01 -5.86 -2.31
C CYS A 45 -9.51 -4.53 -1.72
N SER A 46 -10.16 -3.40 -2.05
CA SER A 46 -9.81 -2.09 -1.48
C SER A 46 -10.19 -1.93 -0.01
N ILE A 47 -11.20 -2.67 0.48
CA ILE A 47 -11.64 -2.66 1.89
C ILE A 47 -10.62 -3.37 2.79
N LYS A 48 -9.89 -4.35 2.26
CA LYS A 48 -8.91 -5.13 3.02
C LYS A 48 -7.68 -4.32 3.46
N LEU A 49 -7.53 -3.11 2.94
CA LEU A 49 -6.54 -2.14 3.39
C LEU A 49 -7.13 -1.40 4.61
N GLU A 50 -6.94 -1.96 5.81
CA GLU A 50 -7.24 -1.28 7.07
C GLU A 50 -6.18 -0.19 7.34
N ILE A 51 -6.22 0.91 6.58
CA ILE A 51 -5.29 2.05 6.72
C ILE A 51 -5.70 2.97 7.88
#